data_AF-A0A2Z3V0I0-F1
#
_entry.id   AF-A0A2Z3V0I0-F1
#
_cell.length_a   1.000
_cell.length_b   1.000
_cell.length_c   1.000
_cell.angle_alpha   90.00
_cell.angle_beta   90.00
_cell.angle_gamma   90.00
#
_symmetry.space_group_name_H-M   'P 1'
#
loop_
_entity.id
_entity.type
_entity.pdbx_description
1 polymer ?
#
loop_
_entity_poly.entity_id
_entity_poly.type
_entity_poly.pdbx_seq_one_letter_code
_entity_poly.pdbx_strand_id
1 'polypeptide(L)'
;MRKAEETYAAAEKEVDSIAQIRYQSNSGSLPAMLFAPDLSGAAMMEQLTAQQSAHLQQFEGTLNRRKQAVQKAAQLADDIGDEAKVVEKQREDAEDVIRDIKDKLDRLVPTGSGRLSNGSWAPQLPTGVDNITDRTRIMREAVRKRFSLPYAVGCYRAENDGGEHPLGRACDFMMSTGGSMPSAAHVQLGDEIAAWAIKNRARLGVKYVIWRQRINHGSGWRAMSNRGGVTANHFDHPHISMF
;
A
#
# COMPACT_ATOMS: atom_id res chain seq x y z
N MET A 1 6.77 29.68 6.37
CA MET A 1 5.46 30.36 6.41
C MET A 1 5.14 30.85 7.82
N ARG A 2 4.87 29.98 8.80
CA ARG A 2 4.50 30.34 10.19
C ARG A 2 5.30 31.50 10.82
N LYS A 3 6.64 31.40 10.87
CA LYS A 3 7.49 32.46 11.45
C LYS A 3 7.36 33.82 10.75
N ALA A 4 7.17 33.82 9.43
CA ALA A 4 7.00 35.05 8.65
C ALA A 4 5.61 35.67 8.84
N GLU A 5 4.57 34.84 9.02
CA GLU A 5 3.21 35.30 9.36
C GLU A 5 3.14 35.87 10.77
N GLU A 6 3.75 35.20 11.75
CA GLU A 6 3.86 35.69 13.13
C GLU A 6 4.59 37.04 13.20
N THR A 7 5.69 37.19 12.46
CA THR A 7 6.46 38.45 12.40
C THR A 7 5.66 39.57 11.71
N TYR A 8 4.91 39.25 10.65
CA TYR A 8 4.05 40.21 9.97
C TYR A 8 2.89 40.67 10.84
N ALA A 9 2.18 39.74 11.50
CA ALA A 9 1.06 40.05 12.37
C ALA A 9 1.48 40.91 13.59
N ALA A 10 2.70 40.71 14.09
CA ALA A 10 3.27 41.57 15.13
C ALA A 10 3.55 42.99 14.60
N ALA A 11 4.18 43.11 13.44
CA ALA A 11 4.49 44.40 12.82
C ALA A 11 3.23 45.18 12.38
N GLU A 12 2.19 44.48 11.93
CA GLU A 12 0.88 45.06 11.58
C GLU A 12 0.20 45.70 12.80
N LYS A 13 0.14 44.98 13.93
CA LYS A 13 -0.41 45.50 15.18
C LYS A 13 0.31 46.76 15.67
N GLU A 14 1.63 46.80 15.47
CA GLU A 14 2.45 47.93 15.92
C GLU A 14 2.23 49.17 15.03
N VAL A 15 2.12 48.99 13.70
CA VAL A 15 1.74 50.06 12.77
C VAL A 15 0.31 50.56 13.04
N ASP A 16 -0.65 49.68 13.31
CA ASP A 16 -2.02 50.05 13.67
C ASP A 16 -2.06 50.89 14.96
N SER A 17 -1.25 50.52 15.96
CA SER A 17 -1.14 51.29 17.20
C SER A 17 -0.62 52.71 16.95
N ILE A 18 0.38 52.86 16.08
CA ILE A 18 0.95 54.17 15.68
C ILE A 18 -0.09 54.99 14.93
N ALA A 19 -0.84 54.38 14.00
CA ALA A 19 -1.90 55.05 13.26
C ALA A 19 -3.05 55.52 14.17
N GLN A 20 -3.44 54.71 15.15
CA GLN A 20 -4.48 55.03 16.12
C GLN A 20 -4.06 56.17 17.06
N ILE A 21 -2.81 56.16 17.53
CA ILE A 21 -2.24 57.28 18.32
C ILE A 21 -2.23 58.57 17.51
N ARG A 22 -1.80 58.53 16.23
CA ARG A 22 -1.84 59.71 15.35
C ARG A 22 -3.26 60.22 15.13
N TYR A 23 -4.22 59.32 14.90
CA TYR A 23 -5.63 59.67 14.70
C TYR A 23 -6.22 60.35 15.95
N GLN A 24 -5.98 59.79 17.14
CA GLN A 24 -6.40 60.36 18.41
C GLN A 24 -5.73 61.72 18.68
N SER A 25 -4.44 61.86 18.36
CA SER A 25 -3.72 63.13 18.52
C SER A 25 -4.21 64.24 17.57
N ASN A 26 -4.70 63.88 16.38
CA ASN A 26 -5.20 64.82 15.37
C ASN A 26 -6.69 65.19 15.59
N SER A 27 -7.40 64.47 16.45
CA SER A 27 -8.80 64.73 16.83
C SER A 27 -8.98 65.84 17.88
N GLY A 28 -7.93 66.62 18.15
CA GLY A 28 -8.09 67.99 18.64
C GLY A 28 -8.06 68.24 20.14
N SER A 29 -7.37 67.43 20.96
CA SER A 29 -7.27 67.82 22.39
C SER A 29 -6.00 67.53 23.20
N LEU A 30 -4.96 66.81 22.76
CA LEU A 30 -3.94 66.36 23.74
C LEU A 30 -2.41 66.50 23.48
N PRO A 31 -1.85 66.87 22.31
CA PRO A 31 -0.39 67.08 22.24
C PRO A 31 0.09 68.52 22.50
N ALA A 32 -0.69 69.54 22.15
CA ALA A 32 -0.20 70.93 22.13
C ALA A 32 0.04 71.54 23.52
N MET A 33 -0.48 70.95 24.60
CA MET A 33 -0.32 71.47 25.96
C MET A 33 0.83 70.84 26.76
N LEU A 34 1.49 69.79 26.26
CA LEU A 34 2.58 69.08 26.98
C LEU A 34 3.99 69.46 26.50
N PHE A 35 4.12 70.17 25.37
CA PHE A 35 5.40 70.52 24.77
C PHE A 35 5.52 72.04 24.63
N ALA A 36 6.03 72.69 25.67
CA ALA A 36 6.47 74.08 25.62
C ALA A 36 7.63 74.23 24.61
N PRO A 37 7.90 75.43 24.07
CA PRO A 37 8.95 75.65 23.07
C PRO A 37 10.33 75.67 23.74
N ASP A 38 10.83 74.49 24.11
CA ASP A 38 12.22 74.29 24.56
C ASP A 38 12.96 73.29 23.65
N LEU A 39 14.30 73.31 23.71
CA LEU A 39 15.17 72.44 22.93
C LEU A 39 14.91 70.94 23.18
N SER A 40 14.41 70.58 24.36
CA SER A 40 14.07 69.20 24.75
C SER A 40 12.82 68.69 24.04
N GLY A 41 11.80 69.52 23.84
CA GLY A 41 10.58 69.18 23.10
C GLY A 41 10.85 68.93 21.61
N ALA A 42 11.75 69.72 21.01
CA ALA A 42 12.17 69.53 19.62
C ALA A 42 12.97 68.22 19.42
N ALA A 43 13.89 67.90 20.33
CA ALA A 43 14.66 66.64 20.29
C ALA A 43 13.77 65.39 20.48
N MET A 44 12.77 65.47 21.36
CA MET A 44 11.75 64.42 21.53
C MET A 44 10.95 64.17 20.25
N MET A 45 10.54 65.25 19.56
CA MET A 45 9.81 65.14 18.29
C MET A 45 10.68 64.53 17.18
N GLU A 46 11.95 64.93 17.08
CA GLU A 46 12.89 64.34 16.13
C GLU A 46 13.09 62.83 16.40
N GLN A 47 13.27 62.45 17.66
CA GLN A 47 13.39 61.04 18.06
C GLN A 47 12.13 60.23 17.75
N LEU A 48 10.93 60.77 18.01
CA LEU A 48 9.66 60.13 17.66
C LEU A 48 9.50 59.96 16.14
N THR A 49 9.91 60.96 15.37
CA THR A 49 9.87 60.92 13.90
C THR A 49 10.84 59.87 13.35
N ALA A 50 12.04 59.80 13.92
CA ALA A 50 13.05 58.78 13.59
C ALA A 50 12.57 57.36 13.94
N GLN A 51 11.95 57.17 15.11
CA GLN A 51 11.36 55.89 15.50
C GLN A 51 10.22 55.47 14.58
N GLN A 52 9.32 56.39 14.21
CA GLN A 52 8.23 56.11 13.28
C GLN A 52 8.76 55.73 11.89
N SER A 53 9.79 56.41 11.40
CA SER A 53 10.43 56.09 10.11
C SER A 53 11.07 54.70 10.13
N ALA A 54 11.82 54.36 11.18
CA ALA A 54 12.42 53.05 11.36
C ALA A 54 11.35 51.93 11.43
N HIS A 55 10.23 52.20 12.09
CA HIS A 55 9.13 51.26 12.23
C HIS A 55 8.45 50.96 10.88
N LEU A 56 8.20 52.00 10.08
CA LEU A 56 7.66 51.86 8.72
C LEU A 56 8.60 51.09 7.79
N GLN A 57 9.91 51.37 7.84
CA GLN A 57 10.91 50.61 7.07
C GLN A 57 10.95 49.13 7.48
N GLN A 58 10.82 48.84 8.78
CA GLN A 58 10.77 47.47 9.29
C GLN A 58 9.50 46.73 8.84
N PHE A 59 8.35 47.41 8.81
CA PHE A 59 7.10 46.87 8.30
C PHE A 59 7.19 46.55 6.81
N GLU A 60 7.70 47.46 5.98
CA GLU A 60 7.95 47.22 4.55
C GLU A 60 8.89 46.02 4.32
N GLY A 61 9.97 45.92 5.11
CA GLY A 61 10.88 44.79 5.07
C GLY A 61 10.21 43.46 5.46
N THR A 62 9.20 43.50 6.32
CA THR A 62 8.44 42.33 6.77
C THR A 62 7.38 41.92 5.74
N LEU A 63 6.70 42.90 5.13
CA LEU A 63 5.81 42.70 3.97
C LEU A 63 6.54 42.02 2.81
N ASN A 64 7.73 42.52 2.44
CA ASN A 64 8.53 41.95 1.36
C ASN A 64 8.96 40.50 1.66
N ARG A 65 9.40 40.23 2.89
CA ARG A 65 9.74 38.86 3.33
C ARG A 65 8.54 37.93 3.30
N ARG A 66 7.35 38.38 3.73
CA ARG A 66 6.10 37.61 3.62
C ARG A 66 5.76 37.31 2.16
N LYS A 67 5.80 38.32 1.28
CA LYS A 67 5.53 38.16 -0.16
C LYS A 67 6.46 37.12 -0.79
N GLN A 68 7.77 37.20 -0.52
CA GLN A 68 8.74 36.22 -0.99
C GLN A 68 8.50 34.82 -0.40
N ALA A 69 8.12 34.71 0.88
CA ALA A 69 7.81 33.43 1.50
C ALA A 69 6.57 32.77 0.88
N VAL A 70 5.53 33.54 0.58
CA VAL A 70 4.32 33.06 -0.12
C VAL A 70 4.67 32.58 -1.53
N GLN A 71 5.44 33.36 -2.29
CA GLN A 71 5.86 32.98 -3.64
C GLN A 71 6.71 31.69 -3.64
N LYS A 72 7.67 31.58 -2.72
CA LYS A 72 8.47 30.35 -2.56
C LYS A 72 7.63 29.15 -2.15
N ALA A 73 6.63 29.35 -1.29
CA ALA A 73 5.73 28.28 -0.88
C ALA A 73 4.84 27.82 -2.05
N ALA A 74 4.36 28.74 -2.88
CA ALA A 74 3.61 28.42 -4.09
C ALA A 74 4.47 27.63 -5.09
N GLN A 75 5.68 28.10 -5.37
CA GLN A 75 6.61 27.39 -6.26
C GLN A 75 6.93 25.98 -5.74
N LEU A 76 7.22 25.85 -4.43
CA LEU A 76 7.50 24.54 -3.84
C LEU A 76 6.28 23.61 -3.92
N ALA A 77 5.06 24.14 -3.76
CA ALA A 77 3.85 23.34 -3.91
C ALA A 77 3.67 22.85 -5.35
N ASP A 78 3.95 23.70 -6.34
CA ASP A 78 3.94 23.32 -7.76
C ASP A 78 5.02 22.25 -8.06
N ASP A 79 6.25 22.46 -7.57
CA ASP A 79 7.36 21.52 -7.75
C ASP A 79 7.04 20.14 -7.14
N ILE A 80 6.51 20.11 -5.90
CA ILE A 80 6.06 18.88 -5.24
C ILE A 80 4.93 18.22 -6.04
N GLY A 81 4.02 19.01 -6.60
CA GLY A 81 2.94 18.51 -7.45
C GLY A 81 3.46 17.83 -8.72
N ASP A 82 4.48 18.39 -9.35
CA ASP A 82 5.09 17.82 -10.54
C ASP A 82 5.95 16.58 -10.22
N GLU A 83 6.72 16.60 -9.13
CA GLU A 83 7.43 15.42 -8.63
C GLU A 83 6.47 14.27 -8.28
N ALA A 84 5.34 14.57 -7.64
CA ALA A 84 4.33 13.57 -7.31
C ALA A 84 3.75 12.90 -8.57
N LYS A 85 3.54 13.65 -9.66
CA LYS A 85 3.11 13.07 -10.95
C LYS A 85 4.17 12.14 -11.54
N VAL A 86 5.46 12.49 -11.42
CA VAL A 86 6.55 11.64 -11.89
C VAL A 86 6.62 10.35 -11.09
N VAL A 87 6.54 10.44 -9.77
CA VAL A 87 6.53 9.27 -8.87
C VAL A 87 5.34 8.35 -9.17
N GLU A 88 4.16 8.94 -9.37
CA GLU A 88 2.96 8.15 -9.70
C GLU A 88 3.10 7.43 -11.05
N LYS A 89 3.63 8.11 -12.07
CA LYS A 89 3.92 7.46 -13.35
C LYS A 89 4.94 6.33 -13.22
N GLN A 90 5.99 6.53 -12.43
CA GLN A 90 6.98 5.47 -12.16
C GLN A 90 6.35 4.27 -11.43
N ARG A 91 5.39 4.52 -10.52
CA ARG A 91 4.62 3.47 -9.84
C ARG A 91 3.81 2.66 -10.85
N GLU A 92 3.09 3.32 -11.75
CA GLU A 92 2.30 2.67 -12.81
C GLU A 92 3.19 1.84 -13.75
N ASP A 93 4.29 2.41 -14.23
CA ASP A 93 5.26 1.71 -15.10
C ASP A 93 5.83 0.46 -14.39
N ALA A 94 6.16 0.57 -13.10
CA ALA A 94 6.63 -0.55 -12.29
C ALA A 94 5.58 -1.65 -12.14
N GLU A 95 4.31 -1.28 -11.93
CA GLU A 95 3.19 -2.22 -11.85
C GLU A 95 2.98 -2.99 -13.17
N ASP A 96 3.14 -2.31 -14.31
CA ASP A 96 3.04 -2.93 -15.62
C ASP A 96 4.18 -3.90 -15.90
N VAL A 97 5.42 -3.55 -15.54
CA VAL A 97 6.56 -4.48 -15.62
C VAL A 97 6.31 -5.70 -14.73
N ILE A 98 5.82 -5.51 -13.50
CA ILE A 98 5.47 -6.61 -12.60
C ILE A 98 4.41 -7.53 -13.24
N ARG A 99 3.42 -6.95 -13.92
CA ARG A 99 2.36 -7.68 -14.61
C ARG A 99 2.91 -8.54 -15.75
N ASP A 100 3.75 -7.98 -16.62
CA ASP A 100 4.37 -8.71 -17.73
C ASP A 100 5.27 -9.85 -17.23
N ILE A 101 6.04 -9.62 -16.17
CA ILE A 101 6.84 -10.66 -15.53
C ILE A 101 5.94 -11.77 -14.98
N LYS A 102 4.84 -11.43 -14.30
CA LYS A 102 3.87 -12.43 -13.79
C LYS A 102 3.29 -13.29 -14.91
N ASP A 103 2.96 -12.68 -16.05
CA ASP A 103 2.43 -13.39 -17.23
C ASP A 103 3.48 -14.30 -17.88
N LYS A 104 4.73 -13.84 -18.00
CA LYS A 104 5.85 -14.67 -18.48
C LYS A 104 6.08 -15.87 -17.57
N LEU A 105 6.06 -15.66 -16.25
CA LEU A 105 6.17 -16.76 -15.28
C LEU A 105 5.00 -17.76 -15.40
N ASP A 106 3.78 -17.29 -15.63
CA ASP A 106 2.62 -18.16 -15.87
C ASP A 106 2.76 -18.97 -17.18
N ARG A 107 3.44 -18.45 -18.21
CA ARG A 107 3.72 -19.22 -19.44
C ARG A 107 4.74 -20.33 -19.22
N LEU A 108 5.62 -20.20 -18.22
CA LEU A 108 6.64 -21.19 -17.86
C LEU A 108 6.11 -22.36 -17.02
N VAL A 109 4.81 -22.41 -16.72
CA VAL A 109 4.22 -23.52 -15.98
C VAL A 109 4.43 -24.83 -16.73
N PRO A 110 5.04 -25.86 -16.10
CA PRO A 110 5.31 -27.13 -16.77
C PRO A 110 4.00 -27.82 -17.19
N THR A 111 4.12 -28.71 -18.18
CA THR A 111 3.01 -29.63 -18.50
C THR A 111 3.16 -30.86 -17.61
N GLY A 112 2.07 -31.28 -16.95
CA GLY A 112 2.04 -32.52 -16.19
C GLY A 112 2.34 -33.72 -17.08
N SER A 113 2.86 -34.80 -16.51
CA SER A 113 3.12 -36.03 -17.26
C SER A 113 1.84 -36.83 -17.50
N GLY A 114 1.87 -37.69 -18.52
CA GLY A 114 0.76 -38.58 -18.86
C GLY A 114 -0.43 -37.89 -19.54
N ARG A 115 -0.21 -36.77 -20.26
CA ARG A 115 -1.25 -36.15 -21.09
C ARG A 115 -1.48 -36.98 -22.35
N LEU A 116 -2.72 -37.40 -22.58
CA LEU A 116 -3.11 -38.20 -23.75
C LEU A 116 -3.49 -37.30 -24.93
N SER A 117 -3.48 -37.85 -26.15
CA SER A 117 -3.81 -37.13 -27.38
C SER A 117 -5.26 -36.62 -27.40
N ASN A 118 -6.17 -37.32 -26.74
CA ASN A 118 -7.57 -36.90 -26.55
C ASN A 118 -7.75 -35.81 -25.47
N GLY A 119 -6.66 -35.28 -24.90
CA GLY A 119 -6.68 -34.24 -23.88
C GLY A 119 -6.96 -34.73 -22.45
N SER A 120 -7.26 -36.02 -22.27
CA SER A 120 -7.40 -36.64 -20.95
C SER A 120 -6.03 -36.99 -20.34
N TRP A 121 -6.06 -37.49 -19.10
CA TRP A 121 -4.87 -37.79 -18.32
C TRP A 121 -4.81 -39.28 -18.02
N ALA A 122 -3.67 -39.91 -18.34
CA ALA A 122 -3.42 -41.29 -18.00
C ALA A 122 -3.37 -41.47 -16.48
N PRO A 123 -3.93 -42.57 -15.93
CA PRO A 123 -3.72 -42.95 -14.54
C PRO A 123 -2.23 -43.08 -14.22
N GLN A 124 -1.83 -42.65 -13.03
CA GLN A 124 -0.45 -42.78 -12.55
C GLN A 124 -0.46 -43.41 -11.16
N LEU A 125 0.48 -44.33 -10.94
CA LEU A 125 0.75 -44.88 -9.62
C LEU A 125 1.75 -43.98 -8.89
N PRO A 126 1.65 -43.88 -7.55
CA PRO A 126 2.64 -43.17 -6.76
C PRO A 126 4.01 -43.85 -6.86
N THR A 127 5.07 -43.06 -6.92
CA THR A 127 6.45 -43.54 -7.01
C THR A 127 7.40 -42.66 -6.20
N GLY A 128 8.60 -43.19 -5.91
CA GLY A 128 9.64 -42.47 -5.19
C GLY A 128 9.41 -42.39 -3.68
N VAL A 129 10.34 -41.74 -2.98
CA VAL A 129 10.41 -41.72 -1.50
C VAL A 129 9.25 -40.99 -0.83
N ASP A 130 8.55 -40.13 -1.56
CA ASP A 130 7.41 -39.37 -1.06
C ASP A 130 6.05 -39.94 -1.49
N ASN A 131 6.03 -41.11 -2.17
CA ASN A 131 4.82 -41.84 -2.55
C ASN A 131 3.76 -40.97 -3.24
N ILE A 132 4.19 -40.11 -4.16
CA ILE A 132 3.30 -39.31 -4.99
C ILE A 132 3.48 -39.63 -6.47
N THR A 133 2.45 -39.37 -7.27
CA THR A 133 2.56 -39.47 -8.72
C THR A 133 3.53 -38.42 -9.27
N ASP A 134 4.12 -38.70 -10.43
CA ASP A 134 5.00 -37.74 -11.10
C ASP A 134 4.26 -36.42 -11.42
N ARG A 135 2.99 -36.50 -11.81
CA ARG A 135 2.14 -35.31 -12.05
C ARG A 135 1.93 -34.48 -10.77
N THR A 136 1.67 -35.13 -9.63
CA THR A 136 1.57 -34.43 -8.33
C THR A 136 2.89 -33.75 -7.97
N ARG A 137 4.02 -34.40 -8.24
CA ARG A 137 5.36 -33.84 -8.00
C ARG A 137 5.59 -32.58 -8.85
N ILE A 138 5.28 -32.64 -10.14
CA ILE A 138 5.39 -31.49 -11.05
C ILE A 138 4.53 -30.31 -10.55
N MET A 139 3.29 -30.58 -10.14
CA MET A 139 2.39 -29.56 -9.59
C MET A 139 2.96 -28.96 -8.29
N ARG A 140 3.37 -29.80 -7.34
CA ARG A 140 3.95 -29.35 -6.06
C ARG A 140 5.17 -28.46 -6.28
N GLU A 141 6.11 -28.90 -7.12
CA GLU A 141 7.34 -28.14 -7.39
C GLU A 141 7.05 -26.84 -8.16
N ALA A 142 6.04 -26.82 -9.03
CA ALA A 142 5.60 -25.59 -9.68
C ALA A 142 5.03 -24.57 -8.68
N VAL A 143 4.23 -25.02 -7.70
CA VAL A 143 3.75 -24.14 -6.62
C VAL A 143 4.92 -23.65 -5.76
N ARG A 144 5.82 -24.54 -5.31
CA ARG A 144 6.98 -24.19 -4.48
C ARG A 144 7.93 -23.18 -5.15
N LYS A 145 8.08 -23.25 -6.47
CA LYS A 145 8.90 -22.30 -7.24
C LYS A 145 8.23 -20.94 -7.40
N ARG A 146 6.89 -20.89 -7.42
CA ARG A 146 6.14 -19.67 -7.70
C ARG A 146 5.76 -18.89 -6.44
N PHE A 147 5.53 -19.59 -5.33
CA PHE A 147 5.00 -19.01 -4.11
C PHE A 147 5.97 -19.26 -2.94
N SER A 148 6.16 -18.24 -2.10
CA SER A 148 6.85 -18.41 -0.82
C SER A 148 5.87 -19.06 0.16
N LEU A 149 6.07 -20.35 0.45
CA LEU A 149 5.16 -21.12 1.30
C LEU A 149 5.56 -20.99 2.78
N PRO A 150 4.69 -20.46 3.65
CA PRO A 150 5.02 -20.26 5.06
C PRO A 150 4.95 -21.53 5.91
N TYR A 151 4.29 -22.59 5.42
CA TYR A 151 4.14 -23.87 6.13
C TYR A 151 4.40 -25.07 5.21
N ALA A 152 4.39 -26.26 5.82
CA ALA A 152 4.63 -27.51 5.14
C ALA A 152 3.55 -27.82 4.08
N VAL A 153 3.93 -28.62 3.08
CA VAL A 153 3.02 -29.16 2.08
C VAL A 153 2.84 -30.66 2.36
N GLY A 154 1.61 -31.08 2.64
CA GLY A 154 1.28 -32.49 2.90
C GLY A 154 0.68 -33.14 1.66
N CYS A 155 1.31 -34.18 1.10
CA CYS A 155 0.82 -34.80 -0.14
C CYS A 155 0.35 -36.25 0.03
N TYR A 156 1.23 -37.15 0.44
CA TYR A 156 0.87 -38.54 0.65
C TYR A 156 0.60 -38.81 2.13
N ARG A 157 -0.43 -39.61 2.40
CA ARG A 157 -0.66 -40.25 3.70
C ARG A 157 -1.37 -41.57 3.51
N ALA A 158 -1.03 -42.59 4.30
CA ALA A 158 -1.48 -43.96 4.07
C ALA A 158 -2.93 -44.21 4.51
N GLU A 159 -3.48 -43.35 5.38
CA GLU A 159 -4.83 -43.47 5.89
C GLU A 159 -5.84 -43.32 4.76
N ASN A 160 -6.52 -44.42 4.42
CA ASN A 160 -7.54 -44.42 3.40
C ASN A 160 -8.78 -43.64 3.86
N ASP A 161 -8.88 -42.39 3.43
CA ASP A 161 -9.97 -41.47 3.71
C ASP A 161 -10.96 -41.35 2.53
N GLY A 162 -10.81 -42.20 1.51
CA GLY A 162 -11.57 -42.14 0.26
C GLY A 162 -11.20 -40.96 -0.65
N GLY A 163 -10.11 -40.24 -0.34
CA GLY A 163 -9.59 -39.13 -1.13
C GLY A 163 -8.34 -39.47 -1.94
N GLU A 164 -7.68 -38.40 -2.40
CA GLU A 164 -6.60 -38.51 -3.39
C GLU A 164 -5.21 -38.58 -2.74
N HIS A 165 -5.09 -38.29 -1.44
CA HIS A 165 -3.83 -38.38 -0.69
C HIS A 165 -3.24 -39.80 -0.63
N PRO A 166 -4.03 -40.86 -0.31
CA PRO A 166 -3.51 -42.23 -0.25
C PRO A 166 -3.10 -42.78 -1.62
N LEU A 167 -3.53 -42.12 -2.68
CA LEU A 167 -3.19 -42.44 -4.06
C LEU A 167 -1.98 -41.63 -4.57
N GLY A 168 -1.42 -40.75 -3.73
CA GLY A 168 -0.34 -39.85 -4.12
C GLY A 168 -0.75 -38.79 -5.13
N ARG A 169 -2.04 -38.48 -5.22
CA ARG A 169 -2.67 -37.59 -6.21
C ARG A 169 -3.16 -36.27 -5.64
N ALA A 170 -2.78 -35.92 -4.41
CA ALA A 170 -3.15 -34.65 -3.81
C ALA A 170 -1.99 -34.00 -3.05
N CYS A 171 -2.08 -32.69 -2.87
CA CYS A 171 -1.31 -31.95 -1.89
C CYS A 171 -2.15 -30.85 -1.21
N ASP A 172 -1.94 -30.71 0.09
CA ASP A 172 -2.44 -29.63 0.94
C ASP A 172 -1.33 -28.61 1.15
N PHE A 173 -1.59 -27.36 0.74
CA PHE A 173 -0.64 -26.25 0.89
C PHE A 173 -1.02 -25.47 2.16
N MET A 174 -0.40 -25.80 3.28
CA MET A 174 -0.82 -25.26 4.58
C MET A 174 -0.61 -23.73 4.66
N MET A 175 -1.61 -23.02 5.15
CA MET A 175 -1.65 -21.57 5.40
C MET A 175 -1.69 -21.25 6.91
N SER A 176 -1.71 -22.30 7.75
CA SER A 176 -1.56 -22.26 9.21
C SER A 176 -0.94 -23.59 9.69
N THR A 177 -0.77 -23.76 11.01
CA THR A 177 -0.26 -25.01 11.63
C THR A 177 -1.25 -26.19 11.59
N GLY A 178 -2.34 -26.09 10.84
CA GLY A 178 -3.42 -27.08 10.82
C GLY A 178 -4.40 -26.89 11.98
N GLY A 179 -5.68 -27.07 11.70
CA GLY A 179 -6.78 -26.94 12.66
C GLY A 179 -7.11 -25.51 13.08
N SER A 180 -6.30 -24.53 12.65
CA SER A 180 -6.40 -23.13 13.04
C SER A 180 -6.61 -22.22 11.85
N MET A 181 -7.37 -21.13 12.01
CA MET A 181 -7.58 -20.18 10.92
C MET A 181 -6.26 -19.50 10.52
N PRO A 182 -5.99 -19.34 9.22
CA PRO A 182 -4.84 -18.59 8.72
C PRO A 182 -4.99 -17.08 9.01
N SER A 183 -3.86 -16.36 9.01
CA SER A 183 -3.86 -14.90 9.02
C SER A 183 -4.45 -14.34 7.71
N ALA A 184 -4.86 -13.07 7.69
CA ALA A 184 -5.39 -12.45 6.47
C ALA A 184 -4.41 -12.52 5.28
N ALA A 185 -3.11 -12.32 5.55
CA ALA A 185 -2.07 -12.45 4.53
C ALA A 185 -1.94 -13.89 3.98
N HIS A 186 -2.06 -14.89 4.85
CA HIS A 186 -2.03 -16.30 4.42
C HIS A 186 -3.34 -16.72 3.72
N VAL A 187 -4.48 -16.14 4.07
CA VAL A 187 -5.72 -16.31 3.29
C VAL A 187 -5.52 -15.82 1.86
N GLN A 188 -4.93 -14.63 1.68
CA GLN A 188 -4.65 -14.07 0.37
C GLN A 188 -3.69 -14.97 -0.43
N LEU A 189 -2.62 -15.47 0.19
CA LEU A 189 -1.73 -16.44 -0.44
C LEU A 189 -2.47 -17.72 -0.86
N GLY A 190 -3.35 -18.24 -0.01
CA GLY A 190 -4.19 -19.41 -0.34
C GLY A 190 -5.15 -19.15 -1.50
N ASP A 191 -5.76 -17.96 -1.56
CA ASP A 191 -6.59 -17.52 -2.68
C ASP A 191 -5.78 -17.48 -4.00
N GLU A 192 -4.54 -16.96 -3.96
CA GLU A 192 -3.64 -16.91 -5.11
C GLU A 192 -3.21 -18.31 -5.60
N ILE A 193 -2.83 -19.21 -4.69
CA ILE A 193 -2.47 -20.59 -5.02
C ILE A 193 -3.66 -21.33 -5.65
N ALA A 194 -4.85 -21.22 -5.05
CA ALA A 194 -6.05 -21.87 -5.56
C ALA A 194 -6.43 -21.35 -6.95
N ALA A 195 -6.39 -20.02 -7.15
CA ALA A 195 -6.67 -19.39 -8.44
C ALA A 195 -5.66 -19.82 -9.52
N TRP A 196 -4.37 -19.84 -9.18
CA TRP A 196 -3.31 -20.26 -10.10
C TRP A 196 -3.46 -21.73 -10.50
N ALA A 197 -3.79 -22.62 -9.56
CA ALA A 197 -4.00 -24.04 -9.83
C ALA A 197 -5.19 -24.26 -10.79
N ILE A 198 -6.29 -23.53 -10.58
CA ILE A 198 -7.46 -23.56 -11.48
C ILE A 198 -7.11 -23.00 -12.87
N LYS A 199 -6.41 -21.86 -12.94
CA LYS A 199 -5.95 -21.25 -14.21
C LYS A 199 -5.10 -22.23 -15.03
N ASN A 200 -4.25 -23.01 -14.35
CA ASN A 200 -3.31 -23.93 -14.99
C ASN A 200 -3.79 -25.40 -15.04
N ARG A 201 -5.05 -25.68 -14.69
CA ARG A 201 -5.56 -27.06 -14.54
C ARG A 201 -5.32 -27.95 -15.74
N ALA A 202 -5.48 -27.40 -16.95
CA ALA A 202 -5.37 -28.15 -18.20
C ALA A 202 -3.92 -28.47 -18.57
N ARG A 203 -2.95 -27.68 -18.10
CA ARG A 203 -1.52 -27.93 -18.30
C ARG A 203 -0.99 -28.92 -17.28
N LEU A 204 -1.40 -28.77 -16.01
CA LEU A 204 -0.88 -29.57 -14.90
C LEU A 204 -1.63 -30.90 -14.69
N GLY A 205 -2.86 -31.01 -15.18
CA GLY A 205 -3.73 -32.16 -14.92
C GLY A 205 -4.39 -32.13 -13.55
N VAL A 206 -4.76 -30.92 -13.09
CA VAL A 206 -5.54 -30.72 -11.86
C VAL A 206 -6.97 -31.20 -12.11
N LYS A 207 -7.44 -32.11 -11.26
CA LYS A 207 -8.80 -32.67 -11.22
C LYS A 207 -9.77 -31.73 -10.54
N TYR A 208 -9.39 -31.19 -9.38
CA TYR A 208 -10.14 -30.16 -8.67
C TYR A 208 -9.27 -29.45 -7.64
N VAL A 209 -9.75 -28.29 -7.18
CA VAL A 209 -9.20 -27.57 -6.04
C VAL A 209 -10.31 -27.39 -4.99
N ILE A 210 -9.97 -27.59 -3.72
CA ILE A 210 -10.83 -27.25 -2.59
C ILE A 210 -10.16 -26.13 -1.79
N TRP A 211 -10.91 -25.07 -1.49
CA TRP A 211 -10.42 -23.96 -0.69
C TRP A 211 -11.56 -23.20 -0.01
N ARG A 212 -11.44 -22.95 1.29
CA ARG A 212 -12.43 -22.25 2.13
C ARG A 212 -13.84 -22.79 1.91
N GLN A 213 -14.00 -24.10 2.14
CA GLN A 213 -15.26 -24.86 2.06
C GLN A 213 -15.95 -24.80 0.70
N ARG A 214 -15.19 -24.61 -0.37
CA ARG A 214 -15.67 -24.57 -1.75
C ARG A 214 -14.80 -25.46 -2.61
N ILE A 215 -15.39 -26.10 -3.61
CA ILE A 215 -14.71 -26.96 -4.58
C ILE A 215 -14.86 -26.39 -6.00
N ASN A 216 -13.82 -26.53 -6.82
CA ASN A 216 -13.83 -26.12 -8.21
C ASN A 216 -13.14 -27.17 -9.11
N HIS A 217 -13.89 -27.70 -10.08
CA HIS A 217 -13.41 -28.67 -11.08
C HIS A 217 -12.93 -28.01 -12.39
N GLY A 218 -12.92 -26.68 -12.44
CA GLY A 218 -12.67 -25.86 -13.63
C GLY A 218 -13.92 -25.19 -14.21
N SER A 219 -15.12 -25.46 -13.67
CA SER A 219 -16.39 -24.85 -14.10
C SER A 219 -16.95 -23.81 -13.12
N GLY A 220 -16.18 -23.43 -12.10
CA GLY A 220 -16.56 -22.47 -11.07
C GLY A 220 -16.60 -23.07 -9.67
N TRP A 221 -16.68 -22.20 -8.67
CA TRP A 221 -16.71 -22.58 -7.25
C TRP A 221 -18.11 -23.03 -6.83
N ARG A 222 -18.18 -24.15 -6.14
CA ARG A 222 -19.40 -24.69 -5.51
C ARG A 222 -19.18 -24.87 -4.02
N ALA A 223 -20.18 -24.53 -3.21
CA ALA A 223 -20.12 -24.77 -1.78
C ALA A 223 -20.06 -26.28 -1.47
N MET A 224 -19.33 -26.63 -0.41
CA MET A 224 -19.28 -27.98 0.14
C MET A 224 -20.12 -28.08 1.41
N SER A 225 -20.58 -29.29 1.73
CA SER A 225 -21.13 -29.57 3.05
C SER A 225 -20.09 -29.30 4.14
N ASN A 226 -20.55 -28.93 5.33
CA ASN A 226 -19.68 -28.85 6.50
C ASN A 226 -19.21 -30.25 6.90
N ARG A 227 -17.89 -30.45 6.93
CA ARG A 227 -17.23 -31.72 7.29
C ARG A 227 -16.69 -31.74 8.73
N GLY A 228 -16.90 -30.66 9.49
CA GLY A 228 -16.50 -30.54 10.88
C GLY A 228 -15.06 -30.05 11.07
N GLY A 229 -14.91 -28.75 11.35
CA GLY A 229 -13.62 -28.13 11.70
C GLY A 229 -12.93 -27.38 10.56
N VAL A 230 -11.86 -26.66 10.90
CA VAL A 230 -11.11 -25.79 9.98
C VAL A 230 -10.47 -26.61 8.86
N THR A 231 -9.73 -27.66 9.22
CA THR A 231 -9.02 -28.52 8.25
C THR A 231 -9.96 -29.33 7.38
N ALA A 232 -10.97 -29.97 7.96
CA ALA A 232 -11.93 -30.75 7.16
C ALA A 232 -12.70 -29.89 6.14
N ASN A 233 -12.93 -28.61 6.47
CA ASN A 233 -13.54 -27.63 5.58
C ASN A 233 -12.52 -26.83 4.75
N HIS A 234 -11.23 -27.17 4.84
CA HIS A 234 -10.16 -26.59 4.02
C HIS A 234 -10.06 -25.06 4.16
N PHE A 235 -10.26 -24.53 5.37
CA PHE A 235 -10.07 -23.11 5.65
C PHE A 235 -8.60 -22.76 5.90
N ASP A 236 -7.76 -23.75 6.19
CA ASP A 236 -6.34 -23.60 6.54
C ASP A 236 -5.37 -24.11 5.46
N HIS A 237 -5.86 -24.70 4.37
CA HIS A 237 -5.04 -25.05 3.20
C HIS A 237 -5.86 -25.12 1.90
N PRO A 238 -5.34 -24.63 0.76
CA PRO A 238 -5.78 -25.09 -0.55
C PRO A 238 -5.39 -26.55 -0.74
N HIS A 239 -6.37 -27.39 -1.05
CA HIS A 239 -6.16 -28.78 -1.43
C HIS A 239 -6.26 -28.90 -2.95
N ILE A 240 -5.22 -29.44 -3.58
CA ILE A 240 -5.15 -29.63 -5.02
C ILE A 240 -5.10 -31.12 -5.32
N SER A 241 -6.10 -31.63 -6.03
CA SER A 241 -6.17 -33.02 -6.50
C SER A 241 -5.86 -33.13 -7.98
N MET A 242 -5.19 -34.21 -8.36
CA MET A 242 -4.73 -34.52 -9.71
C MET A 242 -5.53 -35.69 -10.31
N PHE A 243 -5.61 -35.76 -11.64
CA PHE A 243 -6.14 -36.95 -12.32
C PHE A 243 -5.27 -38.18 -12.06
#